data_AF-A0A060CMV1-F1
#
_entry.id   AF-A0A060CMV1-F1
#
_cell.length_a   1.000
_cell.length_b   1.000
_cell.length_c   1.000
_cell.angle_alpha   90.00
_cell.angle_beta   90.00
_cell.angle_gamma   90.00
#
_symmetry.space_group_name_H-M   'P 1'
#
loop_
_entity.id
_entity.type
_entity.pdbx_description
1 polymer ?
#
loop_
_entity_poly.entity_id
_entity_poly.type
_entity_poly.pdbx_seq_one_letter_code
_entity_poly.pdbx_strand_id
1 'polypeptide(L)'
;MDCDRRGLLAAAALLCLLGCAPPPDKAVTASPTPDTWARFKAQFVQPDGRVVDTGNNGISHSEGQGYTLLLATANNDRATFDQVLGWTERTLARGDVALFSWRYVPGAAQPVDDPNNATDGDALIAWALLRAAAMWRQPAYADRST
;
A
#
# COMPACT_ATOMS: atom_id res chain seq x y z
N MET A 1 -26.17 49.37 46.89
CA MET A 1 -26.87 48.21 46.30
C MET A 1 -25.94 47.64 45.28
N ASP A 2 -25.02 46.79 45.75
CA ASP A 2 -23.97 46.20 44.94
C ASP A 2 -24.29 44.72 44.74
N CYS A 3 -24.65 44.36 43.52
CA CYS A 3 -24.75 42.98 43.09
C CYS A 3 -23.33 42.41 43.00
N ASP A 4 -23.00 41.50 43.92
CA ASP A 4 -21.72 40.81 43.97
C ASP A 4 -21.59 39.86 42.76
N ARG A 5 -20.69 40.22 41.84
CA ARG A 5 -20.38 39.47 40.61
C ARG A 5 -19.72 38.11 40.90
N ARG A 6 -19.43 37.81 42.17
CA ARG A 6 -18.83 36.54 42.62
C ARG A 6 -19.83 35.38 42.71
N GLY A 7 -21.14 35.66 42.69
CA GLY A 7 -22.18 34.62 42.66
C GLY A 7 -22.41 33.98 41.28
N LEU A 8 -21.93 34.61 40.19
CA LEU A 8 -22.16 34.18 38.81
C LEU A 8 -20.97 33.43 38.19
N LEU A 9 -20.11 32.82 39.00
CA LEU A 9 -19.07 31.89 38.50
C LEU A 9 -19.05 30.55 39.26
N ALA A 10 -19.92 30.37 40.25
CA ALA A 10 -20.03 29.12 41.01
C ALA A 10 -21.00 28.08 40.38
N ALA A 11 -21.74 28.44 39.34
CA ALA A 11 -22.74 27.56 38.72
C ALA A 11 -22.30 26.86 37.42
N ALA A 12 -21.08 27.12 36.91
CA ALA A 12 -20.61 26.53 35.65
C ALA A 12 -19.43 25.54 35.80
N ALA A 13 -18.96 25.29 37.03
CA ALA A 13 -17.79 24.44 37.28
C ALA A 13 -18.10 23.12 38.03
N LEU A 14 -19.39 22.75 38.12
CA LEU A 14 -19.83 21.45 38.69
C LEU A 14 -20.66 20.63 37.69
N LEU A 15 -20.32 20.73 36.41
CA LEU A 15 -20.78 19.81 35.35
C LEU A 15 -19.60 19.35 34.47
N CYS A 16 -18.40 19.27 35.04
CA CYS A 16 -17.36 18.35 34.61
C CYS A 16 -17.46 17.16 35.57
N LEU A 17 -17.82 15.93 35.16
CA LEU A 17 -16.82 14.90 34.90
C LEU A 17 -17.41 13.59 34.31
N LEU A 18 -18.64 13.57 33.78
CA LEU A 18 -19.30 12.31 33.35
C LEU A 18 -19.45 12.14 31.82
N GLY A 19 -18.80 12.97 31.01
CA GLY A 19 -19.22 13.18 29.61
C GLY A 19 -18.34 12.68 28.47
N CYS A 20 -17.16 12.10 28.70
CA CYS A 20 -16.32 11.56 27.60
C CYS A 20 -15.39 10.47 28.12
N ALA A 21 -15.94 9.28 28.41
CA ALA A 21 -15.12 8.09 28.24
C ALA A 21 -14.99 7.87 26.72
N PRO A 22 -13.78 7.81 26.14
CA PRO A 22 -13.66 7.25 24.80
C PRO A 22 -14.32 5.86 24.84
N PRO A 23 -15.08 5.46 23.80
CA PRO A 23 -15.54 4.08 23.73
C PRO A 23 -14.31 3.19 23.93
N PRO A 24 -14.42 2.06 24.65
CA PRO A 24 -13.29 1.15 24.74
C PRO A 24 -12.83 0.90 23.31
N ASP A 25 -11.57 1.22 23.02
CA ASP A 25 -10.94 0.79 21.79
C ASP A 25 -11.21 -0.69 21.73
N LYS A 26 -12.14 -1.09 20.87
CA LYS A 26 -12.16 -2.47 20.41
C LYS A 26 -10.85 -2.55 19.64
N ALA A 27 -9.78 -2.88 20.36
CA ALA A 27 -8.58 -3.39 19.77
C ALA A 27 -9.09 -4.47 18.81
N VAL A 28 -9.08 -4.14 17.52
CA VAL A 28 -9.36 -5.10 16.48
C VAL A 28 -8.19 -6.06 16.59
N THR A 29 -8.36 -7.07 17.43
CA THR A 29 -7.52 -8.26 17.45
C THR A 29 -7.91 -9.08 16.22
N ALA A 30 -7.81 -8.45 15.04
CA ALA A 30 -7.59 -9.21 13.83
C ALA A 30 -6.18 -9.78 14.00
N SER A 31 -6.09 -10.93 14.65
CA SER A 31 -4.99 -11.85 14.38
C SER A 31 -4.97 -11.96 12.86
N PRO A 32 -3.90 -11.53 12.16
CA PRO A 32 -3.83 -11.74 10.72
C PRO A 32 -3.89 -13.24 10.55
N THR A 33 -5.05 -13.75 10.13
CA THR A 33 -5.14 -15.14 9.78
C THR A 33 -4.18 -15.31 8.59
N PRO A 34 -3.35 -16.37 8.56
CA PRO A 34 -2.52 -16.70 7.40
C PRO A 34 -3.29 -16.67 6.06
N ASP A 35 -4.61 -16.72 6.16
CA ASP A 35 -5.61 -16.63 5.12
C ASP A 35 -5.67 -15.28 4.37
N THR A 36 -5.38 -14.12 4.99
CA THR A 36 -5.62 -12.82 4.32
C THR A 36 -4.67 -12.59 3.15
N TRP A 37 -3.37 -12.92 3.29
CA TRP A 37 -2.41 -12.79 2.19
C TRP A 37 -2.73 -13.78 1.05
N ALA A 38 -3.05 -15.03 1.40
CA ALA A 38 -3.45 -16.03 0.41
C ALA A 38 -4.70 -15.60 -0.37
N ARG A 39 -5.71 -15.06 0.32
CA ARG A 39 -6.94 -14.52 -0.29
C ARG A 39 -6.68 -13.30 -1.15
N PHE A 40 -5.82 -12.38 -0.72
CA PHE A 40 -5.39 -11.24 -1.54
C PHE A 40 -4.79 -11.72 -2.85
N LYS A 41 -3.81 -12.64 -2.79
CA LYS A 41 -3.18 -13.19 -4.00
C LYS A 41 -4.20 -13.85 -4.91
N ALA A 42 -5.08 -14.70 -4.36
CA ALA A 42 -6.11 -15.39 -5.14
C ALA A 42 -7.09 -14.44 -5.84
N GLN A 43 -7.32 -13.24 -5.29
CA GLN A 43 -8.24 -12.26 -5.86
C GLN A 43 -7.57 -11.32 -6.86
N PHE A 44 -6.32 -10.93 -6.61
CA PHE A 44 -5.71 -9.79 -7.31
C PHE A 44 -4.43 -10.13 -8.08
N VAL A 45 -3.74 -11.23 -7.77
CA VAL A 45 -2.44 -11.56 -8.40
C VAL A 45 -2.63 -12.69 -9.40
N GLN A 46 -2.33 -12.40 -10.66
CA GLN A 46 -2.42 -13.37 -11.75
C GLN A 46 -1.19 -14.29 -11.80
N PRO A 47 -1.30 -15.48 -12.42
CA PRO A 47 -0.19 -16.44 -12.51
C PRO A 47 1.08 -15.91 -13.19
N ASP A 48 0.98 -14.84 -13.99
CA ASP A 48 2.11 -14.18 -14.64
C ASP A 48 2.80 -13.12 -13.78
N GLY A 49 2.20 -12.75 -12.63
CA GLY A 49 2.69 -11.72 -11.71
C GLY A 49 1.97 -10.37 -11.80
N ARG A 50 0.99 -10.25 -12.71
CA ARG A 50 0.18 -9.04 -12.84
C ARG A 50 -0.75 -8.86 -11.66
N VAL A 51 -0.76 -7.68 -11.06
CA VAL A 51 -1.73 -7.27 -10.03
C VAL A 51 -2.88 -6.56 -10.71
N VAL A 52 -4.10 -7.03 -10.51
CA VAL A 52 -5.28 -6.63 -11.28
C VAL A 52 -6.25 -5.84 -10.42
N ASP A 53 -6.58 -4.64 -10.88
CA ASP A 53 -7.70 -3.88 -10.34
C ASP A 53 -9.01 -4.40 -10.95
N THR A 54 -9.65 -5.31 -10.23
CA THR A 54 -10.95 -5.89 -10.63
C THR A 54 -12.09 -4.87 -10.57
N GLY A 55 -11.90 -3.74 -9.89
CA GLY A 55 -12.86 -2.64 -9.82
C GLY A 55 -12.75 -1.65 -10.98
N ASN A 56 -11.66 -1.70 -11.75
CA ASN A 56 -11.37 -0.73 -12.81
C ASN A 56 -10.99 -1.42 -14.13
N ASN A 57 -11.91 -2.20 -14.68
CA ASN A 57 -11.76 -2.88 -15.99
C ASN A 57 -10.54 -3.82 -16.09
N GLY A 58 -10.01 -4.29 -14.97
CA GLY A 58 -8.89 -5.23 -14.95
C GLY A 58 -7.55 -4.60 -15.35
N ILE A 59 -7.42 -3.28 -15.30
CA ILE A 59 -6.13 -2.60 -15.51
C ILE A 59 -5.15 -2.93 -14.37
N SER A 60 -3.89 -2.67 -14.63
CA SER A 60 -2.81 -2.82 -13.64
C SER A 60 -2.07 -1.50 -13.53
N HIS A 61 -1.68 -1.13 -12.32
CA HIS A 61 -0.93 0.10 -12.06
C HIS A 61 0.42 -0.21 -11.41
N SER A 62 1.41 0.65 -11.61
CA SER A 62 2.68 0.58 -10.89
C SER A 62 2.48 0.59 -9.36
N GLU A 63 1.49 1.36 -8.87
CA GLU A 63 1.06 1.39 -7.47
C GLU A 63 0.63 -0.01 -6.95
N GLY A 64 -0.25 -0.70 -7.67
CA GLY A 64 -0.74 -2.02 -7.29
C GLY A 64 0.37 -3.08 -7.26
N GLN A 65 1.32 -2.98 -8.20
CA GLN A 65 2.54 -3.79 -8.17
C GLN A 65 3.38 -3.48 -6.93
N GLY A 66 3.65 -2.20 -6.65
CA GLY A 66 4.44 -1.74 -5.52
C GLY A 66 3.88 -2.19 -4.16
N TYR A 67 2.57 -2.03 -3.94
CA TYR A 67 1.93 -2.54 -2.74
C TYR A 67 2.07 -4.06 -2.60
N THR A 68 1.88 -4.80 -3.68
CA THR A 68 1.99 -6.26 -3.64
C THR A 68 3.41 -6.71 -3.33
N LEU A 69 4.44 -6.02 -3.83
CA LEU A 69 5.84 -6.28 -3.48
C LEU A 69 6.12 -6.00 -2.00
N LEU A 70 5.56 -4.91 -1.43
CA LEU A 70 5.67 -4.62 0.00
C LEU A 70 4.95 -5.64 0.88
N LEU A 71 3.79 -6.13 0.44
CA LEU A 71 3.05 -7.18 1.13
C LEU A 71 3.78 -8.52 1.04
N ALA A 72 4.36 -8.86 -0.10
CA ALA A 72 5.15 -10.07 -0.27
C ALA A 72 6.36 -10.09 0.66
N THR A 73 7.10 -8.98 0.78
CA THR A 73 8.19 -8.86 1.77
C THR A 73 7.67 -8.91 3.21
N ALA A 74 6.51 -8.31 3.51
CA ALA A 74 5.90 -8.41 4.86
C ALA A 74 5.49 -9.85 5.24
N ASN A 75 5.15 -10.68 4.26
CA ASN A 75 4.77 -12.08 4.45
C ASN A 75 5.93 -13.07 4.18
N ASN A 76 7.15 -12.58 3.96
CA ASN A 76 8.32 -13.40 3.58
C ASN A 76 8.05 -14.33 2.37
N ASP A 77 7.29 -13.85 1.40
CA ASP A 77 6.86 -14.59 0.21
C ASP A 77 7.71 -14.20 -1.01
N ARG A 78 8.93 -14.73 -1.06
CA ARG A 78 9.87 -14.43 -2.15
C ARG A 78 9.36 -14.87 -3.52
N ALA A 79 8.66 -16.01 -3.58
CA ALA A 79 8.15 -16.54 -4.84
C ALA A 79 7.18 -15.55 -5.50
N THR A 80 6.21 -15.03 -4.72
CA THR A 80 5.27 -14.02 -5.22
C THR A 80 5.99 -12.72 -5.55
N PHE A 81 6.95 -12.29 -4.71
CA PHE A 81 7.75 -11.09 -4.99
C PHE A 81 8.45 -11.16 -6.34
N ASP A 82 9.18 -12.25 -6.61
CA ASP A 82 9.95 -12.43 -7.85
C ASP A 82 9.03 -12.51 -9.07
N GLN A 83 7.87 -13.15 -8.93
CA GLN A 83 6.87 -13.23 -9.98
C GLN A 83 6.30 -11.85 -10.32
N VAL A 84 5.88 -11.09 -9.30
CA VAL A 84 5.30 -9.75 -9.44
C VAL A 84 6.34 -8.77 -9.99
N LEU A 85 7.55 -8.76 -9.43
CA LEU A 85 8.64 -7.90 -9.89
C LEU A 85 8.99 -8.21 -11.35
N GLY A 86 9.10 -9.49 -11.70
CA GLY A 86 9.39 -9.92 -13.06
C GLY A 86 8.34 -9.41 -14.06
N TRP A 87 7.05 -9.47 -13.71
CA TRP A 87 6.00 -8.88 -14.56
C TRP A 87 6.13 -7.36 -14.67
N THR A 88 6.35 -6.69 -13.54
CA THR A 88 6.51 -5.23 -13.47
C THR A 88 7.67 -4.75 -14.35
N GLU A 89 8.84 -5.39 -14.26
CA GLU A 89 10.02 -5.03 -15.06
C GLU A 89 9.79 -5.29 -16.55
N ARG A 90 9.20 -6.44 -16.91
CA ARG A 90 8.97 -6.78 -18.33
C ARG A 90 7.91 -5.91 -19.00
N THR A 91 6.96 -5.38 -18.24
CA THR A 91 5.76 -4.74 -18.78
C THR A 91 5.74 -3.23 -18.59
N LEU A 92 6.11 -2.76 -17.39
CA LEU A 92 5.99 -1.35 -17.01
C LEU A 92 7.32 -0.62 -16.95
N ALA A 93 8.47 -1.31 -16.81
CA ALA A 93 9.74 -0.59 -16.75
C ALA A 93 10.02 0.15 -18.04
N ARG A 94 10.49 1.38 -17.88
CA ARG A 94 10.87 2.23 -18.99
C ARG A 94 12.33 1.94 -19.39
N GLY A 95 12.60 1.99 -20.69
CA GLY A 95 13.94 1.77 -21.22
C GLY A 95 14.85 3.01 -21.17
N ASP A 96 14.28 4.20 -20.97
CA ASP A 96 15.00 5.48 -20.99
C ASP A 96 15.40 5.98 -19.61
N VAL A 97 14.67 5.59 -18.56
CA VAL A 97 14.87 6.02 -17.17
C VAL A 97 14.49 4.89 -16.21
N ALA A 98 15.04 4.91 -14.99
CA ALA A 98 14.80 3.89 -13.97
C ALA A 98 13.42 3.98 -13.29
N LEU A 99 12.37 4.34 -14.04
CA LEU A 99 10.98 4.48 -13.58
C LEU A 99 10.05 3.51 -14.29
N PHE A 100 8.81 3.42 -13.83
CA PHE A 100 7.78 2.55 -14.39
C PHE A 100 6.63 3.37 -14.98
N SER A 101 6.18 3.01 -16.19
CA SER A 101 4.91 3.49 -16.73
C SER A 101 3.79 3.15 -15.76
N TRP A 102 2.90 4.11 -15.52
CA TRP A 102 1.97 4.01 -14.39
C TRP A 102 0.85 2.99 -14.61
N ARG A 103 0.53 2.63 -15.86
CA ARG A 103 -0.65 1.81 -16.18
C ARG A 103 -0.44 0.84 -17.34
N TYR A 104 -1.08 -0.32 -17.20
CA TYR A 104 -1.28 -1.33 -18.23
C TYR A 104 -2.78 -1.59 -18.45
N VAL A 105 -3.23 -1.56 -19.71
CA VAL A 105 -4.60 -1.79 -20.14
C VAL A 105 -4.70 -3.12 -20.90
N PRO A 106 -5.34 -4.17 -20.34
CA PRO A 106 -5.42 -5.47 -20.99
C PRO A 106 -6.23 -5.41 -22.29
N GLY A 107 -5.76 -6.09 -23.33
CA GLY A 107 -6.49 -6.22 -24.61
C GLY A 107 -6.42 -4.99 -25.53
N ALA A 108 -5.81 -3.89 -25.09
CA ALA A 108 -5.52 -2.77 -25.97
C ALA A 108 -4.45 -3.13 -27.02
N ALA A 109 -4.49 -2.49 -28.19
CA ALA A 109 -3.47 -2.68 -29.23
C ALA A 109 -2.07 -2.28 -28.76
N GLN A 110 -1.99 -1.27 -27.90
CA GLN A 110 -0.80 -0.91 -27.13
C GLN A 110 -1.18 -0.92 -25.64
N PRO A 111 -0.88 -2.01 -24.91
CA PRO A 111 -1.30 -2.15 -23.52
C PRO A 111 -0.69 -1.14 -22.56
N VAL A 112 0.49 -0.59 -22.87
CA VAL A 112 1.11 0.54 -22.16
C VAL A 112 1.13 1.71 -23.12
N ASP A 113 0.04 2.49 -23.08
CA ASP A 113 -0.21 3.59 -24.00
C ASP A 113 0.32 4.94 -23.51
N ASP A 114 0.52 5.07 -22.20
CA ASP A 114 1.06 6.24 -21.54
C ASP A 114 2.40 5.91 -20.87
N PRO A 115 3.52 6.47 -21.34
CA PRO A 115 4.84 6.22 -20.76
C PRO A 115 5.07 6.98 -19.45
N ASN A 116 4.17 7.88 -19.04
CA ASN A 116 4.37 8.65 -17.81
C ASN A 116 4.41 7.73 -16.57
N ASN A 117 5.14 8.14 -15.55
CA ASN A 117 5.19 7.40 -14.30
C ASN A 117 4.16 7.93 -13.29
N ALA A 118 3.98 7.18 -12.21
CA ALA A 118 3.34 7.66 -10.99
C ALA A 118 4.34 7.48 -9.85
N THR A 119 4.77 8.60 -9.27
CA THR A 119 5.92 8.66 -8.33
C THR A 119 5.70 7.82 -7.08
N ASP A 120 4.47 7.70 -6.61
CA ASP A 120 4.10 6.81 -5.51
C ASP A 120 4.36 5.34 -5.87
N GLY A 121 3.96 4.90 -7.06
CA GLY A 121 4.28 3.56 -7.57
C GLY A 121 5.78 3.29 -7.62
N ASP A 122 6.57 4.23 -8.14
CA ASP A 122 8.03 4.10 -8.18
C ASP A 122 8.63 4.00 -6.78
N ALA A 123 8.18 4.86 -5.85
CA ALA A 123 8.65 4.86 -4.46
C ALA A 123 8.30 3.56 -3.73
N LEU A 124 7.09 3.02 -3.93
CA LEU A 124 6.66 1.75 -3.35
C LEU A 124 7.53 0.58 -3.87
N ILE A 125 7.80 0.55 -5.17
CA ILE A 125 8.65 -0.49 -5.78
C ILE A 125 10.09 -0.40 -5.27
N ALA A 126 10.69 0.79 -5.27
CA ALA A 126 12.04 1.01 -4.75
C ALA A 126 12.15 0.61 -3.27
N TRP A 127 11.15 0.97 -2.47
CA TRP A 127 11.12 0.58 -1.05
C TRP A 127 11.00 -0.94 -0.88
N ALA A 128 10.16 -1.61 -1.67
CA ALA A 128 10.02 -3.06 -1.62
C ALA A 128 11.32 -3.78 -2.02
N LEU A 129 12.02 -3.27 -3.04
CA LEU A 129 13.32 -3.77 -3.49
C LEU A 129 14.39 -3.64 -2.39
N LEU A 130 14.49 -2.48 -1.72
CA LEU A 130 15.39 -2.29 -0.58
C LEU A 130 15.07 -3.26 0.57
N ARG A 131 13.78 -3.44 0.89
CA ARG A 131 13.34 -4.40 1.92
C ARG A 131 13.72 -5.84 1.54
N ALA A 132 13.50 -6.23 0.29
CA ALA A 132 13.85 -7.55 -0.24
C ALA A 132 15.36 -7.80 -0.23
N ALA A 133 16.17 -6.80 -0.60
CA ALA A 133 17.63 -6.88 -0.57
C ALA A 133 18.14 -7.19 0.83
N ALA A 134 17.64 -6.46 1.83
CA ALA A 134 18.01 -6.67 3.24
C ALA A 134 17.52 -8.02 3.78
N MET A 135 16.27 -8.38 3.47
CA MET A 135 15.63 -9.60 3.99
C MET A 135 16.23 -10.88 3.40
N TRP A 136 16.42 -10.92 2.08
CA TRP A 136 16.85 -12.14 1.37
C TRP A 136 18.33 -12.12 0.95
N ARG A 137 19.07 -11.07 1.33
CA ARG A 137 20.52 -10.90 1.05
C ARG A 137 20.84 -11.03 -0.44
N GLN A 138 20.05 -10.34 -1.27
CA GLN A 138 20.21 -10.33 -2.72
C GLN A 138 20.60 -8.93 -3.19
N PRO A 139 21.89 -8.69 -3.50
CA PRO A 139 22.39 -7.37 -3.93
C PRO A 139 21.65 -6.81 -5.14
N ALA A 140 21.23 -7.68 -6.08
CA ALA A 140 20.51 -7.27 -7.28
C ALA A 140 19.22 -6.48 -7.01
N TYR A 141 18.51 -6.74 -5.90
CA TYR A 141 17.35 -5.92 -5.55
C TYR A 141 17.77 -4.53 -5.08
N ALA A 142 18.88 -4.39 -4.35
CA ALA A 142 19.38 -3.09 -3.94
C ALA A 142 19.86 -2.27 -5.15
N ASP A 143 20.59 -2.89 -6.07
CA ASP A 143 21.06 -2.24 -7.30
C ASP A 143 19.89 -1.71 -8.15
N ARG A 144 18.77 -2.45 -8.18
CA ARG A 144 17.58 -2.01 -8.93
C ARG A 144 16.77 -0.93 -8.24
N SER A 145 16.98 -0.70 -6.94
CA SER A 145 16.20 0.24 -6.13
C SER A 145 16.61 1.72 -6.28
N THR A 146 17.70 1.99 -6.99
CA THR A 146 18.31 3.31 -7.20
C THR A 146 18.41 3.66 -8.68
#